data_AF-A0A6L8E816-F1
#
_entry.id   AF-A0A6L8E816-F1
#
_cell.length_a   1.000
_cell.length_b   1.000
_cell.length_c   1.000
_cell.angle_alpha   90.00
_cell.angle_beta   90.00
_cell.angle_gamma   90.00
#
_symmetry.space_group_name_H-M   'P 1'
#
loop_
_entity.id
_entity.type
_entity.pdbx_description
1 polymer ?
#
loop_
_entity_poly.entity_id
_entity_poly.type
_entity_poly.pdbx_seq_one_letter_code
_entity_poly.pdbx_strand_id
1 'polypeptide(L)'
;MRRVLGAREMWSIVLFFAAVLVSAALVFTVFQPIATELGAPVWSLGAIAATMTISSAFGGWMSAATERRLGLPRTLAVAGVAVPLALLAGAAGARALFPLILLSPLAWNVLHPLVADYLARRTPDRERATVLSLNSMASQLATVMATPAVGLLVDGRGTGTALLASAAALSLVLAGAYALWRARGELRLPPTRPPEEGGSPASPPSGREA
;
A
#
# COMPACT_ATOMS: atom_id res chain seq x y z
N MET A 1 11.77 2.31 -21.36
CA MET A 1 10.31 2.11 -21.24
C MET A 1 9.89 0.64 -21.36
N ARG A 2 10.08 -0.04 -22.51
CA ARG A 2 9.70 -1.47 -22.67
C ARG A 2 10.37 -2.44 -21.67
N ARG A 3 11.63 -2.19 -21.28
CA ARG A 3 12.34 -3.04 -20.30
C ARG A 3 11.79 -2.88 -18.86
N VAL A 4 11.41 -1.67 -18.47
CA VAL A 4 10.86 -1.37 -17.14
C VAL A 4 9.40 -1.85 -17.05
N LEU A 5 8.57 -1.52 -18.05
CA LEU A 5 7.17 -1.96 -18.10
C LEU A 5 7.00 -3.46 -18.39
N GLY A 6 8.02 -4.12 -18.94
CA GLY A 6 8.03 -5.56 -19.16
C GLY A 6 8.45 -6.37 -17.93
N ALA A 7 8.96 -5.71 -16.87
CA ALA A 7 9.38 -6.38 -15.65
C ALA A 7 8.16 -6.84 -14.86
N ARG A 8 7.86 -8.14 -14.93
CA ARG A 8 6.72 -8.73 -14.24
C ARG A 8 6.81 -8.60 -12.70
N GLU A 9 7.99 -8.34 -12.14
CA GLU A 9 8.19 -8.00 -10.71
C GLU A 9 7.53 -6.66 -10.36
N MET A 10 7.70 -5.64 -11.19
CA MET A 10 7.09 -4.32 -10.96
C MET A 10 5.57 -4.41 -10.97
N TRP A 11 5.00 -5.17 -11.91
CA TRP A 11 3.56 -5.40 -11.91
C TRP A 11 3.07 -6.19 -10.69
N SER A 12 3.91 -7.04 -10.10
CA SER A 12 3.56 -7.77 -8.87
C SER A 12 3.50 -6.82 -7.68
N ILE A 13 4.44 -5.87 -7.55
CA ILE A 13 4.38 -4.87 -6.46
C ILE A 13 3.25 -3.87 -6.68
N VAL A 14 2.99 -3.44 -7.92
CA VAL A 14 1.86 -2.56 -8.27
C VAL A 14 0.54 -3.25 -7.94
N LEU A 15 0.40 -4.54 -8.27
CA LEU A 15 -0.81 -5.31 -7.95
C LEU A 15 -0.99 -5.47 -6.43
N PHE A 16 0.09 -5.78 -5.71
CA PHE A 16 0.04 -5.87 -4.25
C PHE A 16 -0.40 -4.53 -3.65
N PHE A 17 0.20 -3.43 -4.10
CA PHE A 17 -0.10 -2.09 -3.62
C PHE A 17 -1.54 -1.66 -3.93
N ALA A 18 -2.01 -1.93 -5.15
CA ALA A 18 -3.39 -1.72 -5.56
C ALA A 18 -4.38 -2.50 -4.69
N ALA A 19 -4.07 -3.76 -4.35
CA ALA A 19 -4.90 -4.58 -3.47
C ALA A 19 -4.99 -4.00 -2.05
N VAL A 20 -3.89 -3.45 -1.52
CA VAL A 20 -3.91 -2.74 -0.23
C VAL A 20 -4.75 -1.46 -0.33
N LEU A 21 -4.63 -0.67 -1.40
CA LEU A 21 -5.49 0.51 -1.61
C LEU A 21 -6.96 0.14 -1.65
N VAL A 22 -7.31 -0.89 -2.43
CA VAL A 22 -8.67 -1.41 -2.52
C VAL A 22 -9.18 -1.72 -1.11
N SER A 23 -8.40 -2.43 -0.29
CA SER A 23 -8.82 -2.75 1.08
C SER A 23 -9.10 -1.51 1.94
N ALA A 24 -8.26 -0.48 1.84
CA ALA A 24 -8.44 0.76 2.60
C ALA A 24 -9.69 1.51 2.13
N ALA A 25 -9.94 1.54 0.81
CA ALA A 25 -11.15 2.12 0.24
C ALA A 25 -12.40 1.35 0.67
N LEU A 26 -12.38 0.01 0.65
CA LEU A 26 -13.50 -0.82 1.11
C LEU A 26 -13.83 -0.56 2.57
N VAL A 27 -12.82 -0.54 3.44
CA VAL A 27 -12.99 -0.18 4.85
C VAL A 27 -13.63 1.20 5.00
N PHE A 28 -13.18 2.19 4.22
CA PHE A 28 -13.78 3.52 4.23
C PHE A 28 -15.22 3.56 3.69
N THR A 29 -15.59 2.68 2.76
CA THR A 29 -16.96 2.56 2.26
C THR A 29 -17.89 1.90 3.29
N VAL A 30 -17.41 0.86 3.98
CA VAL A 30 -18.27 0.02 4.84
C VAL A 30 -18.18 0.33 6.33
N PHE A 31 -17.31 1.23 6.79
CA PHE A 31 -17.20 1.50 8.24
C PHE A 31 -18.50 2.05 8.84
N GLN A 32 -19.26 2.84 8.08
CA GLN A 32 -20.52 3.42 8.54
C GLN A 32 -21.57 2.34 8.81
N PRO A 33 -21.91 1.45 7.84
CA PRO A 33 -22.87 0.38 8.10
C PRO A 33 -22.41 -0.53 9.24
N ILE A 34 -21.12 -0.91 9.30
CA ILE A 34 -20.58 -1.71 10.43
C ILE A 34 -20.82 -0.99 11.77
N ALA A 35 -20.45 0.28 11.88
CA ALA A 35 -20.59 1.03 13.12
C ALA A 35 -22.06 1.13 13.55
N THR A 36 -22.97 1.39 12.62
CA THR A 36 -24.41 1.48 12.91
C THR A 36 -25.03 0.13 13.27
N GLU A 37 -24.63 -0.97 12.61
CA GLU A 37 -25.04 -2.34 12.94
C GLU A 37 -24.57 -2.73 14.36
N LEU A 38 -23.40 -2.24 14.78
CA LEU A 38 -22.89 -2.42 16.13
C LEU A 38 -23.61 -1.55 17.18
N GLY A 39 -24.54 -0.69 16.77
CA GLY A 39 -25.32 0.21 17.64
C GLY A 39 -24.64 1.55 17.94
N ALA A 40 -23.63 1.95 17.14
CA ALA A 40 -23.04 3.27 17.28
C ALA A 40 -24.02 4.36 16.82
N PRO A 41 -24.20 5.44 17.60
CA PRO A 41 -25.09 6.53 17.22
C PRO A 41 -24.48 7.36 16.07
N VAL A 42 -25.31 7.94 15.21
CA VAL A 42 -24.89 8.66 13.99
C VAL A 42 -23.89 9.78 14.28
N TRP A 43 -24.05 10.51 15.40
CA TRP A 43 -23.14 11.60 15.78
C TRP A 43 -21.70 11.10 16.03
N SER A 44 -21.52 9.82 16.39
CA SER A 44 -20.21 9.23 16.66
C SER A 44 -19.44 8.84 15.40
N LEU A 45 -20.10 8.76 14.23
CA LEU A 45 -19.46 8.37 12.97
C LEU A 45 -18.34 9.34 12.56
N GLY A 46 -18.52 10.63 12.85
CA GLY A 46 -17.46 11.64 12.62
C GLY A 46 -16.22 11.39 13.48
N ALA A 47 -16.39 11.01 14.74
CA ALA A 47 -15.28 10.68 15.64
C ALA A 47 -14.56 9.38 15.22
N ILE A 48 -15.31 8.39 14.74
CA ILE A 48 -14.76 7.16 14.16
C ILE A 48 -13.93 7.49 12.91
N ALA A 49 -14.47 8.28 11.99
CA ALA A 49 -13.76 8.71 10.78
C ALA A 49 -12.49 9.52 11.11
N ALA A 50 -12.56 10.39 12.13
CA ALA A 50 -11.38 11.11 12.61
C ALA A 50 -10.31 10.14 13.14
N THR A 51 -10.69 9.11 13.90
CA THR A 51 -9.79 8.07 14.39
C THR A 51 -9.13 7.30 13.24
N MET A 52 -9.88 6.97 12.18
CA MET A 52 -9.35 6.34 10.97
C MET A 52 -8.32 7.24 10.26
N THR A 53 -8.59 8.55 10.19
CA THR A 53 -7.70 9.54 9.60
C THR A 53 -6.42 9.72 10.42
N ILE A 54 -6.53 9.78 11.74
CA ILE A 54 -5.36 9.83 12.65
C ILE A 54 -4.52 8.56 12.51
N SER A 55 -5.15 7.39 12.45
CA SER A 55 -4.47 6.12 12.23
C SER A 55 -3.74 6.08 10.90
N SER A 56 -4.34 6.66 9.86
CA SER A 56 -3.73 6.83 8.54
C SER A 56 -2.50 7.73 8.59
N ALA A 57 -2.62 8.90 9.23
CA ALA A 57 -1.49 9.83 9.42
C ALA A 57 -0.34 9.18 10.20
N PHE A 58 -0.67 8.41 11.23
CA PHE A 58 0.31 7.67 12.02
C PHE A 58 1.06 6.62 11.18
N GLY A 59 0.35 5.91 10.28
CA GLY A 59 0.95 5.00 9.31
C GLY A 59 2.00 5.67 8.42
N GLY A 60 1.70 6.86 7.91
CA GLY A 60 2.65 7.64 7.11
C GLY A 60 3.89 8.05 7.92
N TRP A 61 3.69 8.54 9.15
CA TRP A 61 4.77 8.94 10.05
C TRP A 61 5.73 7.79 10.41
N MET A 62 5.19 6.59 10.63
CA MET A 62 6.00 5.41 10.98
C MET A 62 6.66 4.72 9.78
N SER A 63 6.37 5.14 8.54
CA SER A 63 6.87 4.46 7.33
C SER A 63 8.40 4.34 7.30
N ALA A 64 9.12 5.44 7.56
CA ALA A 64 10.59 5.45 7.60
C ALA A 64 11.16 4.57 8.71
N ALA A 65 10.52 4.56 9.89
CA ALA A 65 10.92 3.68 11.00
C ALA A 65 10.68 2.21 10.66
N THR A 66 9.58 1.92 9.97
CA THR A 66 9.20 0.57 9.52
C THR A 66 10.18 0.06 8.45
N GLU A 67 10.55 0.90 7.50
CA GLU A 67 11.57 0.59 6.49
C GLU A 67 12.90 0.20 7.13
N ARG A 68 13.39 1.04 8.06
CA ARG A 68 14.67 0.82 8.74
C ARG A 68 14.69 -0.46 9.58
N ARG A 69 13.57 -0.82 10.20
CA ARG A 69 13.49 -1.97 11.12
C ARG A 69 13.17 -3.28 10.41
N LEU A 70 12.21 -3.27 9.49
CA LEU A 70 11.68 -4.49 8.89
C LEU A 70 12.19 -4.70 7.46
N GLY A 71 12.42 -3.59 6.74
CA GLY A 71 12.64 -3.59 5.29
C GLY A 71 11.35 -3.89 4.52
N LEU A 72 11.33 -3.51 3.24
CA LEU A 72 10.18 -3.71 2.37
C LEU A 72 9.62 -5.14 2.35
N PRO A 73 10.43 -6.23 2.24
CA PRO A 73 9.87 -7.57 2.13
C PRO A 73 9.06 -8.02 3.35
N ARG A 74 9.47 -7.62 4.56
CA ARG A 74 8.74 -7.94 5.79
C ARG A 74 7.54 -7.02 5.96
N THR A 75 7.65 -5.74 5.61
CA THR A 75 6.50 -4.82 5.63
C THR A 75 5.39 -5.28 4.70
N LEU A 76 5.73 -5.75 3.50
CA LEU A 76 4.76 -6.36 2.58
C LEU A 76 4.12 -7.63 3.18
N ALA A 77 4.90 -8.51 3.80
CA ALA A 77 4.35 -9.71 4.45
C ALA A 77 3.37 -9.36 5.59
N VAL A 78 3.75 -8.40 6.45
CA VAL A 78 2.91 -7.92 7.55
C VAL A 78 1.62 -7.31 7.01
N ALA A 79 1.70 -6.43 6.00
CA ALA A 79 0.52 -5.86 5.37
C ALA A 79 -0.36 -6.92 4.69
N GLY A 80 0.25 -7.93 4.08
CA GLY A 80 -0.43 -9.04 3.42
C GLY A 80 -1.28 -9.89 4.38
N VAL A 81 -0.95 -9.89 5.67
CA VAL A 81 -1.73 -10.56 6.72
C VAL A 81 -2.66 -9.57 7.43
N ALA A 82 -2.20 -8.36 7.72
CA ALA A 82 -2.95 -7.34 8.44
C ALA A 82 -4.22 -6.90 7.69
N VAL A 83 -4.16 -6.79 6.36
CA VAL A 83 -5.29 -6.39 5.52
C VAL A 83 -6.43 -7.44 5.57
N PRO A 84 -6.21 -8.74 5.29
CA PRO A 84 -7.24 -9.76 5.49
C PRO A 84 -7.80 -9.80 6.91
N LEU A 85 -6.94 -9.68 7.93
CA LEU A 85 -7.39 -9.65 9.32
C LEU A 85 -8.31 -8.47 9.62
N ALA A 86 -8.05 -7.29 9.06
CA ALA A 86 -8.92 -6.13 9.18
C ALA A 86 -10.32 -6.39 8.63
N LEU A 87 -10.39 -7.03 7.45
CA LEU A 87 -11.65 -7.35 6.79
C LEU A 87 -12.42 -8.47 7.50
N LEU A 88 -11.72 -9.50 7.98
CA LEU A 88 -12.32 -10.56 8.80
C LEU A 88 -12.86 -10.02 10.12
N ALA A 89 -12.15 -9.08 10.75
CA ALA A 89 -12.62 -8.41 11.96
C ALA A 89 -13.90 -7.61 11.71
N GLY A 90 -13.99 -6.91 10.58
CA GLY A 90 -15.22 -6.23 10.15
C GLY A 90 -16.36 -7.23 9.88
N ALA A 91 -16.07 -8.34 9.21
CA ALA A 91 -17.05 -9.37 8.90
C ALA A 91 -17.63 -10.07 10.14
N ALA A 92 -16.81 -10.24 11.19
CA ALA A 92 -17.23 -10.89 12.42
C ALA A 92 -18.30 -10.11 13.19
N GLY A 93 -18.46 -8.80 12.93
CA GLY A 93 -19.48 -7.98 13.58
C GLY A 93 -19.32 -7.89 15.10
N ALA A 94 -18.11 -8.11 15.63
CA ALA A 94 -17.83 -8.05 17.05
C ALA A 94 -17.26 -6.67 17.43
N ARG A 95 -17.89 -5.96 18.37
CA ARG A 95 -17.44 -4.64 18.86
C ARG A 95 -15.97 -4.64 19.30
N ALA A 96 -15.52 -5.72 19.94
CA ALA A 96 -14.14 -5.87 20.41
C ALA A 96 -13.11 -5.93 19.27
N LEU A 97 -13.52 -6.36 18.07
CA LEU A 97 -12.66 -6.48 16.90
C LEU A 97 -12.68 -5.22 16.02
N PHE A 98 -13.60 -4.29 16.28
CA PHE A 98 -13.75 -3.06 15.49
C PHE A 98 -12.43 -2.27 15.32
N PRO A 99 -11.57 -2.12 16.34
CA PRO A 99 -10.28 -1.43 16.16
C PRO A 99 -9.34 -2.08 15.13
N LEU A 100 -9.47 -3.40 14.88
CA LEU A 100 -8.63 -4.10 13.90
C LEU A 100 -8.91 -3.67 12.46
N ILE A 101 -10.07 -3.08 12.19
CA ILE A 101 -10.42 -2.51 10.87
C ILE A 101 -9.43 -1.40 10.48
N LEU A 102 -8.81 -0.72 11.46
CA LEU A 102 -7.81 0.33 11.26
C LEU A 102 -6.51 -0.19 10.64
N LEU A 103 -6.26 -1.50 10.67
CA LEU A 103 -5.05 -2.10 10.10
C LEU A 103 -4.98 -1.91 8.57
N SER A 104 -6.11 -1.91 7.87
CA SER A 104 -6.15 -1.70 6.42
C SER A 104 -5.67 -0.30 6.00
N PRO A 105 -6.29 0.80 6.48
CA PRO A 105 -5.82 2.14 6.15
C PRO A 105 -4.41 2.42 6.69
N LEU A 106 -4.04 1.84 7.84
CA LEU A 106 -2.67 1.94 8.35
C LEU A 106 -1.66 1.28 7.41
N ALA A 107 -1.93 0.05 6.94
CA ALA A 107 -1.06 -0.65 6.00
C ALA A 107 -0.88 0.13 4.69
N TRP A 108 -1.95 0.74 4.17
CA TRP A 108 -1.87 1.62 3.00
C TRP A 108 -0.90 2.79 3.22
N ASN A 109 -1.06 3.53 4.33
CA ASN A 109 -0.25 4.72 4.58
C ASN A 109 1.21 4.40 4.92
N VAL A 110 1.48 3.24 5.51
CA VAL A 110 2.85 2.73 5.69
C VAL A 110 3.48 2.38 4.34
N LEU A 111 2.76 1.64 3.49
CA LEU A 111 3.30 1.13 2.23
C LEU A 111 3.43 2.19 1.14
N HIS A 112 2.58 3.22 1.13
CA HIS A 112 2.60 4.26 0.10
C HIS A 112 3.99 4.86 -0.17
N PRO A 113 4.71 5.40 0.82
CA PRO A 113 6.05 5.93 0.60
C PRO A 113 7.08 4.84 0.26
N LEU A 114 6.96 3.62 0.81
CA LEU A 114 7.92 2.54 0.59
C LEU A 114 7.86 1.97 -0.82
N VAL A 115 6.64 1.76 -1.34
CA VAL A 115 6.44 1.28 -2.71
C VAL A 115 6.82 2.38 -3.70
N ALA A 116 6.50 3.65 -3.41
CA ALA A 116 6.91 4.77 -4.26
C ALA A 116 8.43 4.89 -4.36
N ASP A 117 9.15 4.83 -3.24
CA ASP A 117 10.62 4.83 -3.20
C ASP A 117 11.21 3.61 -3.92
N TYR A 118 10.67 2.41 -3.66
CA TYR A 118 11.09 1.18 -4.34
C TYR A 118 10.98 1.29 -5.87
N LEU A 119 9.86 1.81 -6.37
CA LEU A 119 9.63 2.01 -7.81
C LEU A 119 10.57 3.08 -8.37
N ALA A 120 10.77 4.19 -7.65
CA ALA A 120 11.63 5.28 -8.08
C ALA A 120 13.10 4.84 -8.20
N ARG A 121 13.63 4.07 -7.23
CA ARG A 121 15.02 3.59 -7.25
C ARG A 121 15.31 2.58 -8.38
N ARG A 122 14.27 1.90 -8.87
CA ARG A 122 14.36 0.87 -9.92
C ARG A 122 13.96 1.39 -11.30
N THR A 123 13.62 2.67 -11.39
CA THR A 123 13.20 3.31 -12.64
C THR A 123 14.21 4.41 -13.00
N PRO A 124 14.72 4.47 -14.25
CA PRO A 124 15.55 5.58 -14.71
C PRO A 124 14.84 6.93 -14.52
N ASP A 125 15.58 7.99 -14.18
CA ASP A 125 15.05 9.32 -13.84
C ASP A 125 14.02 9.83 -14.85
N ARG A 126 14.28 9.66 -16.15
CA ARG A 126 13.39 10.06 -17.25
C ARG A 126 12.01 9.37 -17.23
N GLU A 127 11.92 8.18 -16.64
CA GLU A 127 10.71 7.35 -16.62
C GLU A 127 10.05 7.28 -15.24
N ARG A 128 10.70 7.79 -14.16
CA ARG A 128 10.22 7.70 -12.76
C ARG A 128 8.80 8.22 -12.59
N ALA A 129 8.54 9.44 -13.07
CA ALA A 129 7.21 10.05 -12.99
C ALA A 129 6.15 9.23 -13.73
N THR A 130 6.51 8.64 -14.88
CA THR A 130 5.58 7.80 -15.65
C THR A 130 5.24 6.51 -14.91
N VAL A 131 6.22 5.84 -14.33
CA VAL A 131 5.99 4.61 -13.55
C VAL A 131 5.17 4.89 -12.30
N LEU A 132 5.45 5.99 -11.59
CA LEU A 132 4.66 6.37 -10.43
C LEU A 132 3.22 6.70 -10.80
N SER A 133 3.00 7.43 -11.89
CA SER A 133 1.65 7.68 -12.42
C SER A 133 0.93 6.41 -12.83
N LEU A 134 1.61 5.44 -13.46
CA LEU A 134 1.04 4.14 -13.79
C LEU A 134 0.66 3.34 -12.54
N ASN A 135 1.49 3.37 -11.49
CA ASN A 135 1.16 2.75 -10.21
C ASN A 135 -0.10 3.36 -9.59
N SER A 136 -0.18 4.70 -9.56
CA SER A 136 -1.37 5.41 -9.08
C SER A 136 -2.60 5.09 -9.93
N MET A 137 -2.48 5.12 -11.25
CA MET A 137 -3.58 4.84 -12.17
C MET A 137 -4.08 3.39 -12.04
N ALA A 138 -3.18 2.42 -11.97
CA ALA A 138 -3.53 1.02 -11.77
C ALA A 138 -4.23 0.80 -10.43
N SER A 139 -3.74 1.44 -9.37
CA SER A 139 -4.36 1.35 -8.03
C SER A 139 -5.75 1.99 -8.01
N GLN A 140 -5.91 3.16 -8.64
CA GLN A 140 -7.21 3.83 -8.72
C GLN A 140 -8.20 3.06 -9.59
N LEU A 141 -7.75 2.51 -10.72
CA LEU A 141 -8.60 1.66 -11.57
C LEU A 141 -9.07 0.41 -10.81
N ALA A 142 -8.18 -0.24 -10.05
CA ALA A 142 -8.56 -1.36 -9.19
C ALA A 142 -9.64 -0.96 -8.17
N THR A 143 -9.49 0.20 -7.52
CA THR A 143 -10.49 0.74 -6.59
C THR A 143 -11.83 1.04 -7.26
N VAL A 144 -11.82 1.74 -8.40
CA VAL A 144 -13.04 2.08 -9.17
C VAL A 144 -13.82 0.83 -9.58
N MET A 145 -13.12 -0.26 -9.90
CA MET A 145 -13.77 -1.53 -10.25
C MET A 145 -14.23 -2.32 -9.02
N ALA A 146 -13.44 -2.31 -7.94
CA ALA A 146 -13.71 -3.11 -6.75
C ALA A 146 -14.84 -2.52 -5.89
N THR A 147 -14.89 -1.20 -5.71
CA THR A 147 -15.86 -0.55 -4.81
C THR A 147 -17.32 -0.80 -5.23
N PRO A 148 -17.72 -0.65 -6.51
CA PRO A 148 -19.08 -0.98 -6.94
C PRO A 148 -19.39 -2.47 -6.81
N ALA A 149 -18.42 -3.34 -7.13
CA ALA A 149 -18.62 -4.78 -7.01
C ALA A 149 -18.89 -5.20 -5.56
N VAL A 150 -18.18 -4.61 -4.60
CA VAL A 150 -18.44 -4.81 -3.17
C VAL A 150 -19.74 -4.17 -2.74
N GLY A 151 -20.06 -2.95 -3.20
CA GLY A 151 -21.33 -2.29 -2.93
C GLY A 151 -22.54 -3.14 -3.33
N LEU A 152 -22.54 -3.67 -4.56
CA LEU A 152 -23.58 -4.60 -5.03
C LEU A 152 -23.68 -5.87 -4.18
N LEU A 153 -22.55 -6.36 -3.65
CA LEU A 153 -22.54 -7.53 -2.78
C LEU A 153 -23.07 -7.20 -1.38
N VAL A 154 -22.79 -6.01 -0.85
CA VAL A 154 -23.37 -5.50 0.39
C VAL A 154 -24.88 -5.37 0.25
N ASP A 155 -25.36 -4.76 -0.83
CA ASP A 155 -26.79 -4.56 -1.09
C ASP A 155 -27.54 -5.90 -1.25
N GLY A 156 -26.90 -6.90 -1.88
CA GLY A 156 -27.53 -8.20 -2.16
C GLY A 156 -27.38 -9.28 -1.08
N ARG A 157 -26.29 -9.26 -0.30
CA ARG A 157 -25.96 -10.34 0.67
C ARG A 157 -25.49 -9.84 2.04
N GLY A 158 -25.53 -8.53 2.28
CA GLY A 158 -25.14 -7.89 3.53
C GLY A 158 -23.65 -7.65 3.69
N THR A 159 -23.32 -6.75 4.63
CA THR A 159 -21.98 -6.25 4.91
C THR A 159 -21.00 -7.37 5.28
N GLY A 160 -21.39 -8.31 6.14
CA GLY A 160 -20.53 -9.41 6.59
C GLY A 160 -20.10 -10.34 5.45
N THR A 161 -21.04 -10.75 4.60
CA THR A 161 -20.74 -11.62 3.43
C THR A 161 -19.81 -10.92 2.45
N ALA A 162 -20.03 -9.63 2.20
CA ALA A 162 -19.19 -8.84 1.33
C ALA A 162 -17.74 -8.76 1.84
N LEU A 163 -17.58 -8.51 3.14
CA LEU A 163 -16.26 -8.46 3.78
C LEU A 163 -15.54 -9.81 3.79
N LEU A 164 -16.25 -10.92 4.02
CA LEU A 164 -15.65 -12.26 3.92
C LEU A 164 -15.17 -12.55 2.49
N ALA A 165 -15.99 -12.25 1.49
CA ALA A 165 -15.64 -12.44 0.09
C ALA A 165 -14.43 -11.57 -0.30
N SER A 166 -14.42 -10.30 0.11
CA SER A 166 -13.29 -9.39 -0.09
C SER A 166 -12.03 -9.88 0.63
N ALA A 167 -12.15 -10.36 1.87
CA ALA A 167 -11.02 -10.90 2.62
C ALA A 167 -10.40 -12.10 1.91
N ALA A 168 -11.22 -13.04 1.43
CA ALA A 168 -10.75 -14.20 0.67
C ALA A 168 -10.08 -13.79 -0.65
N ALA A 169 -10.74 -12.95 -1.45
CA ALA A 169 -10.21 -12.50 -2.73
C ALA A 169 -8.90 -11.72 -2.57
N LEU A 170 -8.85 -10.76 -1.64
CA LEU A 170 -7.66 -9.97 -1.38
C LEU A 170 -6.53 -10.81 -0.77
N SER A 171 -6.83 -11.79 0.08
CA SER A 171 -5.80 -12.73 0.58
C SER A 171 -5.11 -13.47 -0.56
N LEU A 172 -5.89 -13.96 -1.54
CA LEU A 172 -5.35 -14.64 -2.72
C LEU A 172 -4.50 -13.70 -3.58
N VAL A 173 -4.97 -12.47 -3.82
CA VAL A 173 -4.23 -11.47 -4.59
C VAL A 173 -2.94 -11.06 -3.89
N LEU A 174 -3.00 -10.77 -2.59
CA LEU A 174 -1.84 -10.34 -1.79
C LEU A 174 -0.81 -11.47 -1.68
N ALA A 175 -1.24 -12.70 -1.37
CA ALA A 175 -0.36 -13.85 -1.28
C ALA A 175 0.26 -14.19 -2.64
N GLY A 176 -0.53 -14.18 -3.71
CA GLY A 176 -0.06 -14.44 -5.08
C GLY A 176 0.92 -13.37 -5.56
N ALA A 177 0.59 -12.09 -5.38
CA ALA A 177 1.46 -10.98 -5.76
C ALA A 177 2.76 -10.98 -4.94
N TYR A 178 2.68 -11.23 -3.62
CA TYR A 178 3.85 -11.36 -2.76
C TYR A 178 4.73 -12.54 -3.16
N ALA A 179 4.15 -13.72 -3.41
CA ALA A 179 4.88 -14.90 -3.83
C ALA A 179 5.55 -14.70 -5.19
N LEU A 180 4.85 -14.09 -6.17
CA LEU A 180 5.42 -13.76 -7.49
C LEU A 180 6.55 -12.74 -7.39
N TRP A 181 6.41 -11.76 -6.51
CA TRP A 181 7.45 -10.78 -6.24
C TRP A 181 8.67 -11.43 -5.56
N ARG A 182 8.46 -12.26 -4.54
CA ARG A 182 9.52 -13.00 -3.81
C ARG A 182 10.23 -14.03 -4.67
N ALA A 183 9.49 -14.82 -5.45
CA ALA A 183 10.04 -15.88 -6.30
C ALA A 183 10.90 -15.32 -7.44
N ARG A 184 10.67 -14.07 -7.83
CA ARG A 184 11.51 -13.35 -8.79
C ARG A 184 12.69 -12.63 -8.12
N GLY A 185 12.81 -12.80 -6.80
CA GLY A 185 14.06 -12.78 -6.07
C GLY A 185 14.79 -11.45 -6.05
N GLU A 186 14.15 -10.32 -5.74
CA GLU A 186 14.88 -9.04 -5.50
C GLU A 186 15.91 -8.64 -6.60
N LEU A 187 15.72 -9.08 -7.86
CA LEU A 187 16.80 -9.17 -8.84
C LEU A 187 16.92 -7.96 -9.79
N ARG A 188 18.14 -7.41 -9.83
CA ARG A 188 18.86 -6.90 -11.03
C ARG A 188 18.76 -5.42 -11.45
N LEU A 189 18.51 -4.50 -10.53
CA LEU A 189 18.99 -3.12 -10.73
C LEU A 189 19.57 -2.65 -9.39
N PRO A 190 20.90 -2.38 -9.29
CA PRO A 190 21.42 -1.58 -8.19
C PRO A 190 20.59 -0.31 -8.08
N PRO A 191 20.34 0.23 -6.87
CA PRO A 191 19.82 1.60 -6.77
C PRO A 191 20.74 2.46 -7.64
N THR A 192 20.20 3.11 -8.67
CA THR A 192 20.97 4.10 -9.43
C THR A 192 21.54 5.06 -8.39
N ARG A 193 22.87 5.11 -8.26
CA ARG A 193 23.54 6.00 -7.31
C ARG A 193 22.92 7.40 -7.44
N PRO A 194 22.80 8.17 -6.35
CA PRO A 194 22.55 9.61 -6.50
C PRO A 194 23.62 10.17 -7.46
N PRO A 195 23.29 11.20 -8.26
CA PRO A 195 24.28 11.86 -9.10
C PRO A 195 25.48 12.17 -8.20
N GLU A 196 26.66 11.72 -8.59
CA GLU A 196 27.90 12.10 -7.92
C GLU A 196 27.89 13.62 -7.84
N GLU A 197 27.75 14.15 -6.62
CA GLU A 197 28.01 15.55 -6.35
C GLU A 197 29.39 15.84 -6.94
N GLY A 198 29.40 16.82 -7.85
CA GLY A 198 30.47 17.02 -8.81
C GLY A 198 31.85 16.84 -8.18
N GLY A 199 32.61 15.90 -8.74
CA GLY A 199 34.06 15.95 -8.68
C GLY A 199 34.50 17.31 -9.21
N SER A 200 34.70 18.25 -8.31
CA SER A 200 35.45 19.46 -8.57
C SER A 200 36.84 19.00 -9.03
N PRO A 201 37.28 19.32 -10.26
CA PRO A 201 38.62 18.98 -10.68
C PRO A 201 39.58 19.70 -9.75
N ALA A 202 40.37 18.91 -9.02
CA ALA A 202 41.45 19.40 -8.18
C ALA A 202 42.31 20.37 -9.01
N SER A 203 42.34 21.64 -8.58
CA SER A 203 43.27 22.64 -9.11
C SER A 203 44.70 22.10 -9.00
N PRO A 204 45.53 22.21 -10.05
CA PRO A 204 46.91 21.73 -10.00
C PRO A 204 47.72 22.51 -8.96
N PRO A 205 48.71 21.87 -8.30
CA PRO A 205 49.56 22.54 -7.33
C PRO A 205 50.38 23.63 -8.04
N SER A 206 50.23 24.87 -7.60
CA SER A 206 51.12 25.96 -8.01
C SER A 206 52.53 25.64 -7.54
N GLY A 207 53.36 25.23 -8.49
CA GLY A 207 54.77 24.95 -8.31
C GLY A 207 55.53 26.16 -7.78
N ARG A 208 56.52 25.83 -6.93
CA ARG A 208 57.61 26.70 -6.51
C ARG A 208 58.45 27.10 -7.71
N GLU A 209 58.74 28.39 -7.84
CA GLU A 209 60.01 28.96 -8.32
C GLU A 209 60.23 30.21 -7.43
N ALA A 210 61.19 30.13 -6.50
CA ALA A 210 62.57 30.64 -6.61
C ALA A 210 62.65 32.16 -6.39
#